data_AF-A0A1Z8VXB7-F1
#
_entry.id   AF-A0A1Z8VXB7-F1
#
_cell.length_a   1.000
_cell.length_b   1.000
_cell.length_c   1.000
_cell.angle_alpha   90.00
_cell.angle_beta   90.00
_cell.angle_gamma   90.00
#
_symmetry.space_group_name_H-M   'P 1'
#
loop_
_entity.id
_entity.type
_entity.pdbx_description
1 polymer ?
#
loop_
_entity_poly.entity_id
_entity_poly.type
_entity_poly.pdbx_seq_one_letter_code
_entity_poly.pdbx_strand_id
1 'polypeptide(L)'
;MTPFDTYKQYLAYKNHFTKNKYDYFRYAGKSKAKLESFYKRKDRYFFEKTSRKYKDQEIKNFFLANFTSTDNPQGMWIGEIIGSGEKTYKSWQKRQQSLFYIFKNNIELIEDINLFLDASKGHSPLLKFHLAGKISVEEMVIYEKIFGYCKNYDKQLNDPVWKIIGLKVKKYSPFIDIDIQKYKKYLIENVR
;
A
#
# COMPACT_ATOMS: atom_id res chain seq x y z
N MET A 1 7.07 -12.75 -17.39
CA MET A 1 6.56 -13.72 -16.40
C MET A 1 5.62 -14.70 -17.07
N THR A 2 5.68 -15.99 -16.75
CA THR A 2 4.66 -16.97 -17.20
C THR A 2 3.34 -16.78 -16.43
N PRO A 3 2.21 -17.35 -16.88
CA PRO A 3 0.96 -17.32 -16.10
C PRO A 3 1.13 -17.86 -14.67
N PHE A 4 1.95 -18.89 -14.50
CA PHE A 4 2.25 -19.45 -13.18
C PHE A 4 3.11 -18.51 -12.32
N ASP A 5 4.05 -17.78 -12.93
CA ASP A 5 4.81 -16.74 -12.22
C ASP A 5 3.92 -15.58 -11.78
N THR A 6 2.98 -15.15 -12.62
CA THR A 6 1.97 -14.13 -12.28
C THR A 6 1.12 -14.59 -11.09
N TYR A 7 0.71 -15.86 -11.05
CA TYR A 7 0.01 -16.43 -9.89
C TYR A 7 0.87 -16.41 -8.62
N LYS A 8 2.14 -16.80 -8.71
CA LYS A 8 3.07 -16.71 -7.57
C LYS A 8 3.25 -15.27 -7.08
N GLN A 9 3.30 -14.29 -7.98
CA GLN A 9 3.35 -12.88 -7.59
C GLN A 9 2.10 -12.46 -6.82
N TYR A 10 0.90 -12.80 -7.31
CA TYR A 10 -0.34 -12.58 -6.56
C TYR A 10 -0.28 -13.18 -5.16
N LEU A 11 0.18 -14.43 -5.02
CA LEU A 11 0.32 -15.08 -3.71
C LEU A 11 1.35 -14.38 -2.82
N ALA A 12 2.47 -13.92 -3.37
CA ALA A 12 3.50 -13.20 -2.64
C ALA A 12 2.95 -11.89 -2.06
N TYR A 13 2.25 -11.09 -2.86
CA TYR A 13 1.61 -9.86 -2.38
C TYR A 13 0.49 -10.15 -1.38
N LYS A 14 -0.36 -11.15 -1.65
CA LYS A 14 -1.40 -11.56 -0.71
C LYS A 14 -0.78 -11.94 0.64
N ASN A 15 0.23 -12.78 0.66
CA ASN A 15 0.91 -13.18 1.90
C ASN A 15 1.55 -11.97 2.59
N HIS A 16 2.14 -11.04 1.85
CA HIS A 16 2.78 -9.85 2.42
C HIS A 16 1.80 -8.95 3.16
N PHE A 17 0.65 -8.67 2.57
CA PHE A 17 -0.35 -7.78 3.14
C PHE A 17 -1.34 -8.47 4.10
N THR A 18 -1.28 -9.80 4.24
CA THR A 18 -2.21 -10.54 5.13
C THR A 18 -1.53 -11.33 6.25
N LYS A 19 -0.24 -11.67 6.12
CA LYS A 19 0.49 -12.46 7.11
C LYS A 19 1.59 -11.64 7.75
N ASN A 20 1.51 -11.49 9.08
CA ASN A 20 2.51 -10.75 9.86
C ASN A 20 3.95 -11.25 9.57
N LYS A 21 4.15 -12.57 9.49
CA LYS A 21 5.47 -13.21 9.34
C LYS A 21 6.04 -13.24 7.92
N TYR A 22 5.22 -12.99 6.89
CA TYR A 22 5.72 -13.01 5.50
C TYR A 22 6.14 -11.61 5.07
N ASP A 23 7.34 -11.51 4.50
CA ASP A 23 7.91 -10.26 3.99
C ASP A 23 8.34 -10.43 2.54
N TYR A 24 7.81 -9.58 1.64
CA TYR A 24 8.03 -9.70 0.20
C TYR A 24 9.51 -9.51 -0.16
N PHE A 25 10.19 -8.56 0.48
CA PHE A 25 11.57 -8.22 0.19
C PHE A 25 12.53 -9.28 0.75
N ARG A 26 12.31 -9.73 1.99
CA ARG A 26 13.08 -10.80 2.62
C ARG A 26 13.06 -12.09 1.79
N TYR A 27 11.92 -12.42 1.19
CA TYR A 27 11.77 -13.62 0.36
C TYR A 27 11.95 -13.35 -1.14
N ALA A 28 12.42 -12.15 -1.54
CA ALA A 28 12.61 -11.76 -2.94
C ALA A 28 11.39 -12.03 -3.83
N GLY A 29 10.18 -11.80 -3.31
CA GLY A 29 8.91 -12.03 -4.00
C GLY A 29 8.55 -13.50 -4.24
N LYS A 30 9.25 -14.45 -3.60
CA LYS A 30 9.01 -15.88 -3.80
C LYS A 30 7.86 -16.40 -2.93
N SER A 31 6.86 -17.01 -3.56
CA SER A 31 5.81 -17.77 -2.89
C SER A 31 5.88 -19.26 -3.25
N LYS A 32 5.59 -20.14 -2.30
CA LYS A 32 5.45 -21.59 -2.57
C LYS A 32 4.09 -21.86 -3.23
N ALA A 33 4.12 -22.47 -4.41
CA ALA A 33 2.94 -23.01 -5.09
C ALA A 33 3.37 -24.18 -5.99
N LYS A 34 2.49 -25.18 -6.16
CA LYS A 34 2.67 -26.27 -7.12
C LYS A 34 1.99 -25.91 -8.44
N LEU A 35 2.64 -26.26 -9.55
CA LEU A 35 2.11 -26.01 -10.90
C LEU A 35 0.79 -26.77 -11.14
N GLU A 36 0.69 -28.01 -10.67
CA GLU A 36 -0.54 -28.82 -10.72
C GLU A 36 -1.71 -28.14 -10.01
N SER A 37 -1.46 -27.54 -8.84
CA SER A 37 -2.49 -26.80 -8.09
C SER A 37 -2.95 -25.55 -8.84
N PHE A 38 -2.06 -24.89 -9.58
CA PHE A 38 -2.42 -23.76 -10.43
C PHE A 38 -3.32 -24.18 -11.60
N TYR A 39 -3.02 -25.31 -12.26
CA TYR A 39 -3.84 -25.79 -13.37
C TYR A 39 -5.28 -26.15 -12.97
N LYS A 40 -5.50 -26.55 -11.72
CA LYS A 40 -6.84 -26.86 -11.16
C LYS A 40 -7.67 -25.62 -10.80
N ARG A 41 -7.11 -24.40 -10.87
CA ARG A 41 -7.83 -23.18 -10.49
C ARG A 41 -8.84 -22.76 -11.55
N LYS A 42 -10.05 -22.39 -11.13
CA LYS A 42 -11.11 -21.85 -12.01
C LYS A 42 -10.77 -20.46 -12.57
N ASP A 43 -9.99 -19.67 -11.83
CA ASP A 43 -9.58 -18.31 -12.20
C ASP A 43 -8.25 -18.27 -12.97
N ARG A 44 -7.76 -19.42 -13.49
CA ARG A 44 -6.47 -19.51 -14.19
C ARG A 44 -6.35 -18.54 -15.37
N TYR A 45 -7.44 -18.36 -16.13
CA TYR A 45 -7.49 -17.48 -17.29
C TYR A 45 -7.13 -16.02 -16.96
N PHE A 46 -7.43 -15.55 -15.74
CA PHE A 46 -7.02 -14.22 -15.29
C PHE A 46 -5.49 -14.06 -15.33
N PHE A 47 -4.75 -15.05 -14.83
CA PHE A 47 -3.28 -14.99 -14.81
C PHE A 47 -2.70 -15.13 -16.21
N GLU A 48 -3.30 -15.94 -17.07
CA GLU A 48 -2.93 -16.04 -18.48
C GLU A 48 -3.08 -14.69 -19.19
N LYS A 49 -4.27 -14.07 -19.09
CA LYS A 49 -4.55 -12.76 -19.68
C LYS A 49 -3.62 -11.67 -19.12
N THR A 50 -3.44 -11.63 -17.80
CA THR A 50 -2.59 -10.63 -17.13
C THR A 50 -1.13 -10.78 -17.55
N SER A 51 -0.60 -12.02 -17.65
CA SER A 51 0.78 -12.28 -18.07
C SER A 51 1.07 -11.87 -19.52
N ARG A 52 0.05 -11.88 -20.39
CA ARG A 52 0.17 -11.43 -21.79
C ARG A 52 0.01 -9.91 -21.93
N LYS A 53 -0.76 -9.29 -21.04
CA LYS A 53 -1.10 -7.86 -21.09
C LYS A 53 0.03 -6.96 -20.58
N TYR A 54 0.68 -7.36 -19.50
CA TYR A 54 1.59 -6.49 -18.74
C TYR A 54 3.02 -7.04 -18.73
N LYS A 55 4.00 -6.13 -18.72
CA LYS A 55 5.39 -6.48 -18.45
C LYS A 55 5.57 -6.89 -16.99
N ASP A 56 6.68 -7.56 -16.70
CA ASP A 56 7.02 -8.10 -15.37
C ASP A 56 6.88 -7.08 -14.23
N GLN A 57 7.36 -5.85 -14.44
CA GLN A 57 7.23 -4.78 -13.44
C GLN A 57 5.80 -4.25 -13.33
N GLU A 58 5.06 -4.18 -14.43
CA GLU A 58 3.67 -3.75 -14.43
C GLU A 58 2.76 -4.77 -13.73
N ILE A 59 3.06 -6.07 -13.84
CA ILE A 59 2.36 -7.12 -13.09
C ILE A 59 2.55 -6.91 -11.58
N LYS A 60 3.79 -6.65 -11.15
CA LYS A 60 4.10 -6.36 -9.74
C LYS A 60 3.37 -5.12 -9.25
N ASN A 61 3.44 -4.03 -10.02
CA ASN A 61 2.76 -2.77 -9.70
C ASN A 61 1.23 -2.92 -9.68
N PHE A 62 0.68 -3.71 -10.60
CA PHE A 62 -0.76 -4.01 -10.66
C PHE A 62 -1.22 -4.70 -9.38
N PHE A 63 -0.53 -5.75 -8.93
CA PHE A 63 -0.88 -6.40 -7.67
C PHE A 63 -0.64 -5.51 -6.46
N LEU A 64 0.49 -4.80 -6.42
CA LEU A 64 0.79 -3.84 -5.35
C LEU A 64 -0.34 -2.80 -5.20
N ALA A 65 -0.73 -2.15 -6.30
CA ALA A 65 -1.79 -1.15 -6.34
C ALA A 65 -3.12 -1.69 -5.78
N ASN A 66 -3.48 -2.92 -6.16
CA ASN A 66 -4.69 -3.56 -5.68
C ASN A 66 -4.61 -3.82 -4.17
N PHE A 67 -3.55 -4.48 -3.69
CA PHE A 67 -3.43 -4.82 -2.27
C PHE A 67 -3.27 -3.60 -1.35
N THR A 68 -2.72 -2.49 -1.83
CA THR A 68 -2.58 -1.26 -1.03
C THR A 68 -3.86 -0.43 -1.02
N SER A 69 -4.71 -0.54 -2.05
CA SER A 69 -5.94 0.25 -2.17
C SER A 69 -7.15 -0.35 -1.46
N THR A 70 -7.04 -1.56 -0.89
CA THR A 70 -8.13 -2.20 -0.13
C THR A 70 -7.93 -2.13 1.38
N ASP A 71 -9.01 -1.98 2.13
CA ASP A 71 -9.00 -2.10 3.59
C ASP A 71 -9.17 -3.53 4.08
N ASN A 72 -9.48 -4.46 3.17
CA ASN A 72 -9.55 -5.90 3.45
C ASN A 72 -8.64 -6.71 2.50
N PRO A 73 -7.30 -6.70 2.70
CA PRO A 73 -6.38 -7.50 1.90
C PRO A 73 -6.65 -9.01 1.96
N GLN A 74 -7.26 -9.51 3.04
CA GLN A 74 -7.62 -10.94 3.17
C GLN A 74 -8.71 -11.32 2.17
N GLY A 75 -9.73 -10.46 2.06
CA GLY A 75 -10.82 -10.53 1.11
C GLY A 75 -10.43 -10.17 -0.33
N MET A 76 -9.17 -9.85 -0.62
CA MET A 76 -8.72 -9.65 -1.99
C MET A 76 -8.46 -11.01 -2.66
N TRP A 77 -9.42 -11.44 -3.49
CA TRP A 77 -9.33 -12.61 -4.36
C TRP A 77 -9.49 -12.18 -5.82
N ILE A 78 -9.26 -13.12 -6.76
CA ILE A 78 -9.20 -12.77 -8.18
C ILE A 78 -10.53 -12.23 -8.72
N GLY A 79 -11.68 -12.66 -8.20
CA GLY A 79 -12.98 -12.11 -8.59
C GLY A 79 -13.10 -10.60 -8.31
N GLU A 80 -12.62 -10.15 -7.16
CA GLU A 80 -12.58 -8.72 -6.81
C GLU A 80 -11.67 -7.95 -7.78
N ILE A 81 -10.47 -8.48 -8.04
CA ILE A 81 -9.47 -7.86 -8.92
C ILE A 81 -9.99 -7.78 -10.37
N ILE A 82 -10.77 -8.77 -10.83
CA ILE A 82 -11.39 -8.73 -12.16
C ILE A 82 -12.37 -7.56 -12.28
N GLY A 83 -13.15 -7.28 -11.24
CA GLY A 83 -14.18 -6.24 -11.26
C GLY A 83 -13.60 -4.82 -11.16
N SER A 84 -12.67 -4.60 -10.23
CA SER A 84 -12.20 -3.24 -9.88
C SER A 84 -10.73 -2.99 -10.20
N GLY A 85 -9.92 -4.03 -10.41
CA GLY A 85 -8.47 -3.93 -10.30
C GLY A 85 -7.78 -3.10 -11.38
N GLU A 86 -8.35 -3.04 -12.58
CA GLU A 86 -7.87 -2.18 -13.68
C GLU A 86 -8.07 -0.69 -13.35
N LYS A 87 -9.23 -0.33 -12.81
CA LYS A 87 -9.52 1.05 -12.37
C LYS A 87 -8.59 1.43 -11.21
N THR A 88 -8.43 0.53 -10.25
CA THR A 88 -7.52 0.70 -9.11
C THR A 88 -6.08 0.93 -9.57
N TYR A 89 -5.59 0.10 -10.49
CA TYR A 89 -4.23 0.25 -11.00
C TYR A 89 -4.02 1.59 -11.72
N LYS A 90 -4.94 2.00 -12.59
CA LYS A 90 -4.87 3.31 -13.26
C LYS A 90 -4.85 4.47 -12.28
N SER A 91 -5.73 4.45 -11.27
CA SER A 91 -5.76 5.48 -10.23
C SER A 91 -4.46 5.51 -9.43
N TRP A 92 -3.92 4.34 -9.09
CA TRP A 92 -2.63 4.22 -8.42
C TRP A 92 -1.49 4.78 -9.27
N GLN A 93 -1.42 4.44 -10.56
CA GLN A 93 -0.40 4.98 -11.48
C GLN A 93 -0.42 6.51 -11.53
N LYS A 94 -1.61 7.12 -11.61
CA LYS A 94 -1.77 8.58 -11.56
C LYS A 94 -1.19 9.16 -10.27
N ARG A 95 -1.48 8.53 -9.13
CA ARG A 95 -0.91 8.96 -7.83
C ARG A 95 0.61 8.83 -7.81
N GLN A 96 1.17 7.72 -8.27
CA GLN A 96 2.63 7.55 -8.31
C GLN A 96 3.32 8.64 -9.13
N GLN A 97 2.75 9.01 -10.28
CA GLN A 97 3.29 10.06 -11.15
C GLN A 97 3.18 11.48 -10.58
N SER A 98 2.21 11.70 -9.68
CA SER A 98 1.89 13.03 -9.12
C SER A 98 2.07 13.11 -7.61
N LEU A 99 2.79 12.15 -7.01
CA LEU A 99 2.80 11.96 -5.55
C LEU A 99 3.30 13.20 -4.80
N PHE A 100 4.35 13.84 -5.31
CA PHE A 100 4.89 15.06 -4.69
C PHE A 100 3.90 16.23 -4.81
N TYR A 101 3.22 16.36 -5.95
CA TYR A 101 2.21 17.41 -6.14
C TYR A 101 1.01 17.21 -5.21
N ILE A 102 0.51 15.98 -5.09
CA ILE A 102 -0.56 15.64 -4.14
C ILE A 102 -0.14 15.98 -2.71
N PHE A 103 1.07 15.59 -2.31
CA PHE A 103 1.62 15.90 -1.01
C PHE A 103 1.69 17.42 -0.74
N LYS A 104 2.12 18.22 -1.74
CA LYS A 104 2.13 19.68 -1.62
C LYS A 104 0.75 20.26 -1.34
N ASN A 105 -0.27 19.79 -2.06
CA ASN A 105 -1.63 20.29 -1.89
C ASN A 105 -2.20 19.88 -0.53
N ASN A 106 -1.93 18.65 -0.08
CA ASN A 106 -2.44 18.15 1.19
C ASN A 106 -1.72 18.69 2.42
N ILE A 107 -0.58 19.38 2.26
CA ILE A 107 0.09 20.08 3.36
C ILE A 107 -0.78 21.19 3.96
N GLU A 108 -1.68 21.79 3.17
CA GLU A 108 -2.63 22.79 3.66
C GLU A 108 -3.59 22.24 4.74
N LEU A 109 -3.71 20.92 4.88
CA LEU A 109 -4.46 20.27 5.94
C LEU A 109 -3.73 20.29 7.31
N ILE A 110 -2.47 20.73 7.33
CA ILE A 110 -1.60 20.70 8.51
C ILE A 110 -1.46 22.11 9.06
N GLU A 111 -2.18 22.41 10.13
CA GLU A 111 -2.02 23.67 10.87
C GLU A 111 -0.81 23.63 11.81
N ASP A 112 -0.66 22.53 12.55
CA ASP A 112 0.44 22.25 13.48
C ASP A 112 0.84 20.78 13.33
N ILE A 113 2.12 20.53 13.06
CA ILE A 113 2.61 19.17 12.79
C ILE A 113 2.52 18.24 14.01
N ASN A 114 2.67 18.76 15.22
CA ASN A 114 2.60 17.97 16.44
C ASN A 114 1.16 17.54 16.69
N LEU A 115 0.20 18.45 16.57
CA LEU A 115 -1.22 18.14 16.68
C LEU A 115 -1.68 17.18 15.57
N PHE A 116 -1.20 17.38 14.35
CA PHE A 116 -1.54 16.55 13.21
C PHE A 116 -1.15 15.09 13.41
N LEU A 117 -0.04 14.86 14.11
CA LEU A 117 0.47 13.54 14.45
C LEU A 117 -0.01 13.05 15.83
N ASP A 118 -0.62 13.85 16.68
CA ASP A 118 -0.95 13.45 18.06
C ASP A 118 -2.11 12.43 18.10
N ALA A 119 -1.83 11.25 18.66
CA ALA A 119 -2.82 10.19 18.91
C ALA A 119 -3.07 9.95 20.41
N SER A 120 -2.64 10.86 21.29
CA SER A 120 -2.78 10.74 22.75
C SER A 120 -4.24 10.68 23.21
N LYS A 121 -5.15 11.32 22.47
CA LYS A 121 -6.60 11.40 22.76
C LYS A 121 -7.46 10.57 21.78
N GLY A 122 -6.86 9.58 21.11
CA GLY A 122 -7.53 8.75 20.10
C GLY A 122 -6.95 8.97 18.70
N HIS A 123 -7.74 8.76 17.64
CA HIS A 123 -7.23 8.89 16.27
C HIS A 123 -6.75 10.32 15.98
N SER A 124 -5.49 10.43 15.54
CA SER A 124 -4.88 11.69 15.12
C SER A 124 -5.58 12.30 13.92
N PRO A 125 -5.40 13.61 13.66
CA PRO A 125 -5.83 14.23 12.42
C PRO A 125 -5.30 13.50 11.17
N LEU A 126 -4.02 13.11 11.14
CA LEU A 126 -3.45 12.31 10.05
C LEU A 126 -4.28 11.04 9.77
N LEU A 127 -4.56 10.25 10.81
CA LEU A 127 -5.32 9.01 10.68
C LEU A 127 -6.77 9.28 10.25
N LYS A 128 -7.41 10.30 10.82
CA LYS A 128 -8.78 10.71 10.45
C LYS A 128 -8.87 11.16 8.99
N PHE A 129 -7.90 11.92 8.50
CA PHE A 129 -7.87 12.34 7.09
C PHE A 129 -7.62 11.17 6.15
N HIS A 130 -6.83 10.19 6.56
CA HIS A 130 -6.67 8.95 5.79
C HIS A 130 -7.99 8.16 5.72
N LEU A 131 -8.68 7.99 6.85
CA LEU A 131 -9.99 7.33 6.92
C LEU A 131 -11.06 8.06 6.09
N ALA A 132 -10.99 9.38 6.00
CA ALA A 132 -11.85 10.20 5.17
C ALA A 132 -11.47 10.20 3.67
N GLY A 133 -10.39 9.50 3.29
CA GLY A 133 -9.90 9.43 1.91
C GLY A 133 -9.21 10.70 1.40
N LYS A 134 -8.91 11.67 2.28
CA LYS A 134 -8.20 12.91 1.92
C LYS A 134 -6.69 12.67 1.80
N ILE A 135 -6.16 11.81 2.67
CA ILE A 135 -4.74 11.43 2.67
C ILE A 135 -4.61 9.98 2.19
N SER A 136 -3.74 9.76 1.21
CA SER A 136 -3.45 8.45 0.66
C SER A 136 -2.56 7.61 1.58
N VAL A 137 -2.53 6.29 1.37
CA VAL A 137 -1.60 5.41 2.11
C VAL A 137 -0.14 5.69 1.75
N GLU A 138 0.13 6.19 0.53
CA GLU A 138 1.46 6.68 0.15
C GLU A 138 1.91 7.85 1.03
N GLU A 139 1.02 8.81 1.29
CA GLU A 139 1.32 9.94 2.19
C GLU A 139 1.49 9.50 3.64
N MET A 140 0.65 8.56 4.12
CA MET A 140 0.85 7.94 5.43
C MET A 140 2.26 7.32 5.57
N VAL A 141 2.77 6.70 4.50
CA VAL A 141 4.14 6.18 4.43
C VAL A 141 5.18 7.29 4.39
N ILE A 142 4.93 8.39 3.66
CA ILE A 142 5.84 9.55 3.62
C ILE A 142 6.00 10.12 5.03
N TYR A 143 4.90 10.37 5.74
CA TYR A 143 4.95 10.85 7.13
C TYR A 143 5.65 9.84 8.05
N GLU A 144 5.48 8.54 7.82
CA GLU A 144 6.18 7.51 8.60
C GLU A 144 7.69 7.55 8.35
N LYS A 145 8.13 7.74 7.10
CA LYS A 145 9.55 7.88 6.76
C LYS A 145 10.18 9.16 7.33
N ILE A 146 9.39 10.23 7.50
CA ILE A 146 9.88 11.50 8.08
C ILE A 146 9.91 11.46 9.61
N PHE A 147 8.85 10.95 10.24
CA PHE A 147 8.61 11.10 11.69
C PHE A 147 8.64 9.81 12.49
N GLY A 148 8.49 8.63 11.86
CA GLY A 148 8.42 7.35 12.56
C GLY A 148 7.23 7.23 13.52
N TYR A 149 6.10 7.89 13.22
CA TYR A 149 4.94 8.02 14.10
C TYR A 149 4.27 6.68 14.43
N CYS A 150 4.41 5.67 13.57
CA CYS A 150 3.77 4.36 13.77
C CYS A 150 4.13 3.74 15.12
N LYS A 151 5.36 3.94 15.62
CA LYS A 151 5.80 3.42 16.93
C LYS A 151 5.03 4.05 18.10
N ASN A 152 4.64 5.31 17.98
CA ASN A 152 3.84 5.99 18.99
C ASN A 152 2.39 5.53 18.91
N TYR A 153 1.86 5.38 17.69
CA TYR A 153 0.48 4.92 17.51
C TYR A 153 0.30 3.48 17.97
N ASP A 154 1.28 2.60 17.74
CA ASP A 154 1.27 1.23 18.25
C ASP A 154 1.14 1.16 19.79
N LYS A 155 1.60 2.19 20.52
CA LYS A 155 1.49 2.28 21.98
C LYS A 155 0.18 2.93 22.43
N GLN A 156 -0.32 3.90 21.68
CA GLN A 156 -1.47 4.74 22.05
C GLN A 156 -2.80 4.18 21.54
N LEU A 157 -2.80 3.48 20.40
CA LEU A 157 -4.00 3.01 19.70
C LEU A 157 -4.06 1.48 19.70
N ASN A 158 -5.01 0.92 20.46
CA ASN A 158 -5.22 -0.54 20.56
C ASN A 158 -6.39 -1.05 19.71
N ASP A 159 -7.09 -0.15 19.02
CA ASP A 159 -8.28 -0.45 18.23
C ASP A 159 -7.95 -1.22 16.94
N PRO A 160 -8.91 -1.98 16.39
CA PRO A 160 -8.69 -2.77 15.17
C PRO A 160 -8.42 -1.92 13.92
N VAL A 161 -8.90 -0.67 13.87
CA VAL A 161 -8.73 0.22 12.72
C VAL A 161 -7.25 0.57 12.55
N TRP A 162 -6.59 1.02 13.63
CA TRP A 162 -5.15 1.28 13.57
C TRP A 162 -4.33 0.02 13.28
N LYS A 163 -4.69 -1.14 13.85
CA LYS A 163 -3.95 -2.40 13.58
C LYS A 163 -3.90 -2.74 12.09
N ILE A 164 -5.00 -2.52 11.36
CA ILE A 164 -5.07 -2.77 9.92
C ILE A 164 -4.24 -1.72 9.15
N ILE A 165 -4.44 -0.44 9.44
CA ILE A 165 -3.79 0.66 8.72
C ILE A 165 -2.28 0.69 9.01
N GLY A 166 -1.88 0.61 10.27
CA GLY A 166 -0.47 0.58 10.68
C GLY A 166 0.28 -0.62 10.08
N LEU A 167 -0.36 -1.80 9.98
CA LEU A 167 0.23 -2.93 9.26
C LEU A 167 0.41 -2.61 7.78
N LYS A 168 -0.63 -2.04 7.13
CA LYS A 168 -0.59 -1.66 5.72
C LYS A 168 0.52 -0.63 5.45
N VAL A 169 0.64 0.42 6.26
CA VAL A 169 1.71 1.44 6.15
C VAL A 169 3.09 0.79 6.26
N LYS A 170 3.32 -0.05 7.27
CA LYS A 170 4.62 -0.73 7.48
C LYS A 170 4.96 -1.68 6.34
N LYS A 171 3.99 -2.45 5.83
CA LYS A 171 4.17 -3.37 4.70
C LYS A 171 4.37 -2.61 3.39
N TYR A 172 3.72 -1.48 3.19
CA TYR A 172 3.85 -0.70 1.96
C TYR A 172 5.13 0.14 1.92
N SER A 173 5.63 0.57 3.09
CA SER A 173 6.80 1.46 3.22
C SER A 173 8.02 1.11 2.35
N PRO A 174 8.45 -0.17 2.23
CA PRO A 174 9.62 -0.51 1.43
C PRO A 174 9.37 -0.50 -0.09
N PHE A 175 8.12 -0.37 -0.54
CA PHE A 175 7.79 -0.18 -1.96
C PHE A 175 7.80 1.31 -2.39
N ILE A 176 7.79 2.24 -1.43
CA ILE A 176 7.85 3.68 -1.72
C ILE A 176 9.30 4.10 -1.83
N ASP A 177 9.74 4.27 -3.07
CA ASP A 177 11.07 4.75 -3.46
C ASP A 177 10.97 6.20 -3.96
N ILE A 178 11.32 7.14 -3.09
CA ILE A 178 11.22 8.59 -3.34
C ILE A 178 12.41 9.31 -2.68
N ASP A 179 12.74 10.50 -3.18
CA ASP A 179 13.64 11.42 -2.48
C ASP A 179 12.95 12.01 -1.25
N ILE A 180 13.09 11.34 -0.11
CA ILE A 180 12.46 11.76 1.14
C ILE A 180 12.95 13.13 1.64
N GLN A 181 14.17 13.55 1.27
CA GLN A 181 14.72 14.85 1.70
C GLN A 181 13.96 15.99 1.02
N LYS A 182 13.60 15.83 -0.25
CA LYS A 182 12.74 16.78 -0.97
C LYS A 182 11.38 16.98 -0.28
N TYR A 183 10.74 15.91 0.17
CA TYR A 183 9.45 15.97 0.88
C TYR A 183 9.60 16.63 2.26
N LYS A 184 10.62 16.22 3.01
CA LYS A 184 10.92 16.78 4.34
C LYS A 184 11.21 18.28 4.26
N LYS A 185 12.04 18.70 3.30
CA LYS A 185 12.37 20.13 3.08
C LYS A 185 11.12 20.94 2.81
N TYR A 186 10.29 20.49 1.87
CA TYR A 186 9.05 21.19 1.52
C TYR A 186 8.09 21.27 2.72
N LEU A 187 7.99 20.20 3.53
CA LEU A 187 7.16 20.21 4.73
C LEU A 187 7.62 21.28 5.74
N ILE A 188 8.92 21.35 6.04
CA ILE A 188 9.49 22.33 6.98
C ILE A 188 9.30 23.77 6.49
N GLU A 189 9.39 23.99 5.18
CA GLU A 189 9.22 25.32 4.59
C GLU A 189 7.77 25.83 4.64
N ASN A 190 6.78 24.93 4.73
CA ASN A 190 5.36 25.27 4.55
C ASN A 190 4.47 24.95 5.76
N VAL A 191 4.99 24.27 6.78
CA VAL A 191 4.27 23.92 8.01
C VAL A 191 5.05 24.43 9.22
N ARG A 192 4.36 25.09 10.15
CA ARG A 192 4.94 25.58 11.40
C ARG A 192 5.05 24.48 12.46
#